data_AF-A0AAX3VM66-F1
#
_entry.id   AF-A0AAX3VM66-F1
#
_cell.length_a   1.000
_cell.length_b   1.000
_cell.length_c   1.000
_cell.angle_alpha   90.00
_cell.angle_beta   90.00
_cell.angle_gamma   90.00
#
_symmetry.space_group_name_H-M   'P 1'
#
loop_
_entity.id
_entity.type
_entity.pdbx_description
1 polymer ?
#
loop_
_entity_poly.entity_id
_entity_poly.type
_entity_poly.pdbx_seq_one_letter_code
_entity_poly.pdbx_strand_id
1 'polypeptide(L)'
;MKRASSHGHRVAVVSAAAGSVALLMTGTVLLAGAANAALVEVPETGTPGRLVLAADPYPAEFRDLSPGETRAWQVQARLEDASTATLALELRKDGDLVAHPRGLEIGVQSCAEEWTGLPDAPVCASGAAPVTVASPTDDYRFSSPTFDLPDLAAAEPVSLLVTIGVEDSDEARADTTLMGLTGDVGLVLTAVAIDDTVPPQPQPPAAPAPGSGLPGLPATGGDLSALAAVLALAGGFLAAGLALRLHRREARA
;
A
#
# COMPACT_ATOMS: atom_id res chain seq x y z
N MET A 1 12.28 46.13 49.46
CA MET A 1 11.38 44.97 49.32
C MET A 1 10.58 45.09 48.02
N LYS A 2 10.84 44.22 47.04
CA LYS A 2 9.92 43.87 45.94
C LYS A 2 10.29 42.44 45.52
N ARG A 3 9.48 41.46 45.94
CA ARG A 3 9.64 40.05 45.55
C ARG A 3 9.21 39.93 44.09
N ALA A 4 10.15 39.62 43.19
CA ALA A 4 9.84 39.28 41.82
C ALA A 4 9.25 37.85 41.76
N SER A 5 8.12 37.76 41.08
CA SER A 5 7.26 36.59 40.93
C SER A 5 7.98 35.37 40.33
N SER A 6 8.12 34.29 41.11
CA SER A 6 8.57 32.98 40.61
C SER A 6 7.45 32.14 39.97
N HIS A 7 6.20 32.64 40.02
CA HIS A 7 5.04 31.94 39.47
C HIS A 7 4.89 32.08 37.95
N GLY A 8 5.34 33.19 37.36
CA GLY A 8 5.20 33.42 35.91
C GLY A 8 6.05 32.49 35.05
N HIS A 9 7.25 32.14 35.52
CA HIS A 9 8.18 31.28 34.78
C HIS A 9 7.78 29.81 34.80
N ARG A 10 7.21 29.31 35.91
CA ARG A 10 6.76 27.91 36.01
C ARG A 10 5.56 27.61 35.10
N VAL A 11 4.66 28.59 34.94
CA VAL A 11 3.48 28.45 34.07
C VAL A 11 3.88 28.41 32.59
N ALA A 12 4.89 29.19 32.18
CA ALA A 12 5.37 29.23 30.80
C ALA A 12 6.11 27.96 30.36
N VAL A 13 6.82 27.30 31.27
CA VAL A 13 7.56 26.05 30.98
C VAL A 13 6.60 24.84 30.90
N VAL A 14 5.56 24.80 31.75
CA VAL A 14 4.56 23.73 31.74
C VAL A 14 3.66 23.80 30.50
N SER A 15 3.29 25.00 30.04
CA SER A 15 2.48 25.15 28.82
C SER A 15 3.24 24.79 27.54
N ALA A 16 4.55 25.08 27.47
CA ALA A 16 5.39 24.70 26.33
C ALA A 16 5.62 23.17 26.23
N ALA A 17 5.76 22.50 27.38
CA ALA A 17 5.90 21.03 27.42
C ALA A 17 4.60 20.30 27.04
N ALA A 18 3.45 20.79 27.51
CA ALA A 18 2.15 20.21 27.17
C ALA A 18 1.79 20.39 25.68
N GLY A 19 2.10 21.56 25.10
CA GLY A 19 1.89 21.81 23.67
C GLY A 19 2.76 20.90 22.77
N SER A 20 3.99 20.61 23.20
CA SER A 20 4.92 19.75 22.46
C SER A 20 4.51 18.28 22.50
N VAL A 21 4.00 17.79 23.64
CA VAL A 21 3.45 16.43 23.74
C VAL A 21 2.16 16.30 22.94
N ALA A 22 1.28 17.31 22.96
CA ALA A 22 0.07 17.30 22.14
C ALA A 22 0.39 17.26 20.64
N LEU A 23 1.34 18.07 20.17
CA LEU A 23 1.77 18.07 18.76
C LEU A 23 2.44 16.74 18.34
N LEU A 24 3.22 16.11 19.22
CA LEU A 24 3.79 14.79 18.95
C LEU A 24 2.73 13.70 18.89
N MET A 25 1.73 13.73 19.79
CA MET A 25 0.64 12.76 19.82
C MET A 25 -0.30 12.91 18.60
N THR A 26 -0.65 14.14 18.21
CA THR A 26 -1.45 14.38 16.99
C THR A 26 -0.67 13.99 15.73
N GLY A 27 0.65 14.21 15.71
CA GLY A 27 1.52 13.75 14.65
C GLY A 27 1.51 12.22 14.50
N THR A 28 1.65 11.48 15.61
CA THR A 28 1.61 10.01 15.56
C THR A 28 0.27 9.43 15.12
N VAL A 29 -0.86 10.05 15.47
CA VAL A 29 -2.19 9.55 15.06
C VAL A 29 -2.46 9.82 13.57
N LEU A 30 -1.94 10.92 13.01
CA LEU A 30 -2.09 11.22 11.58
C LEU A 30 -1.12 10.42 10.69
N LEU A 31 0.00 9.95 11.24
CA LEU A 31 0.97 9.09 10.53
C LEU A 31 0.68 7.59 10.69
N ALA A 32 -0.11 7.18 11.67
CA ALA A 32 -0.52 5.78 11.86
C ALA A 32 -1.50 5.28 10.79
N GLY A 33 -2.10 6.18 10.00
CA GLY A 33 -3.04 5.85 8.92
C GLY A 33 -2.40 5.56 7.56
N ALA A 34 -1.08 5.56 7.45
CA ALA A 34 -0.38 5.37 6.18
C ALA A 34 0.81 4.42 6.32
N ALA A 35 0.58 3.21 6.85
CA ALA A 35 1.33 2.07 6.35
C ALA A 35 0.78 1.79 4.95
N ASN A 36 1.28 2.52 3.94
CA ASN A 36 0.98 2.17 2.55
C ASN A 36 1.57 0.79 2.31
N ALA A 37 0.74 -0.15 1.86
CA ALA A 37 1.15 -1.38 1.23
C ALA A 37 2.30 -1.06 0.27
N ALA A 38 3.45 -1.71 0.43
CA ALA A 38 4.58 -1.47 -0.45
C ALA A 38 4.41 -2.38 -1.66
N LEU A 39 3.55 -1.99 -2.61
CA LEU A 39 3.38 -2.71 -3.87
C LEU A 39 4.76 -2.96 -4.51
N VAL A 40 5.14 -4.23 -4.64
CA VAL A 40 6.39 -4.65 -5.29
C VAL A 40 6.06 -5.16 -6.67
N GLU A 41 6.77 -4.68 -7.70
CA GLU A 41 6.61 -5.18 -9.06
C GLU A 41 6.93 -6.68 -9.13
N VAL A 42 5.98 -7.42 -9.71
CA VAL A 42 6.12 -8.86 -9.94
C VAL A 42 6.98 -9.04 -11.19
N PRO A 43 8.09 -9.79 -11.11
CA PRO A 43 8.89 -10.11 -12.27
C PRO A 43 8.06 -10.77 -13.37
N GLU A 44 8.24 -10.32 -14.61
CA GLU A 44 7.54 -10.87 -15.76
C GLU A 44 7.84 -12.36 -15.93
N THR A 45 6.78 -13.15 -16.08
CA THR A 45 6.87 -14.61 -16.28
C THR A 45 6.52 -14.96 -17.71
N GLY A 46 7.37 -14.56 -18.66
CA GLY A 46 7.16 -14.88 -20.07
C GLY A 46 7.74 -13.83 -21.02
N THR A 47 7.02 -13.56 -22.11
CA THR A 47 7.38 -12.49 -23.04
C THR A 47 7.10 -11.14 -22.38
N PRO A 48 8.07 -10.22 -22.36
CA PRO A 48 7.84 -8.88 -21.86
C PRO A 48 6.64 -8.23 -22.51
N GLY A 49 5.78 -7.68 -21.67
CA GLY A 49 4.48 -7.17 -22.07
C GLY A 49 4.36 -5.68 -21.79
N ARG A 50 3.19 -5.14 -22.15
CA ARG A 50 2.76 -3.81 -21.76
C ARG A 50 2.02 -3.79 -20.41
N LEU A 51 1.70 -4.98 -19.89
CA LEU A 51 1.02 -5.15 -18.61
C LEU A 51 2.07 -5.33 -17.53
N VAL A 52 2.15 -4.38 -16.59
CA VAL A 52 3.00 -4.51 -15.41
C VAL A 52 2.13 -4.83 -14.21
N LEU A 53 2.56 -5.82 -13.43
CA LEU A 53 1.88 -6.25 -12.21
C LEU A 53 2.72 -5.85 -11.00
N ALA A 54 2.05 -5.39 -9.95
CA ALA A 54 2.66 -5.21 -8.63
C ALA A 54 1.80 -5.89 -7.58
N ALA A 55 2.40 -6.37 -6.49
CA ALA A 55 1.68 -7.11 -5.45
C ALA A 55 2.17 -6.77 -4.05
N ASP A 56 1.28 -6.88 -3.08
CA ASP A 56 1.59 -6.81 -1.65
C ASP A 56 0.70 -7.80 -0.86
N PRO A 57 1.28 -8.75 -0.10
CA PRO A 57 2.72 -9.04 -0.05
C PRO A 57 3.26 -9.66 -1.34
N TYR A 58 4.57 -9.49 -1.57
CA TYR A 58 5.32 -10.21 -2.59
C TYR A 58 6.70 -10.67 -2.06
N PRO A 59 7.05 -11.97 -2.13
CA PRO A 59 6.17 -13.08 -2.52
C PRO A 59 5.00 -13.24 -1.54
N ALA A 60 3.85 -13.70 -2.06
CA ALA A 60 2.66 -13.92 -1.26
C ALA A 60 2.74 -15.29 -0.55
N GLU A 61 3.08 -15.27 0.74
CA GLU A 61 3.10 -16.47 1.59
C GLU A 61 2.13 -16.30 2.77
N PHE A 62 1.10 -17.15 2.82
CA PHE A 62 0.12 -17.15 3.91
C PHE A 62 0.29 -18.41 4.75
N ARG A 63 0.89 -18.23 5.93
CA ARG A 63 1.16 -19.32 6.88
C ARG A 63 0.10 -19.36 7.98
N ASP A 64 -0.04 -20.52 8.57
CA ASP A 64 -0.85 -20.76 9.77
C ASP A 64 -2.32 -20.34 9.62
N LEU A 65 -2.91 -20.56 8.43
CA LEU A 65 -4.32 -20.30 8.16
C LEU A 65 -5.20 -21.18 9.05
N SER A 66 -6.06 -20.54 9.85
CA SER A 66 -7.06 -21.21 10.67
C SER A 66 -8.47 -21.07 10.05
N PRO A 67 -9.38 -22.04 10.27
CA PRO A 67 -10.79 -21.87 9.88
C PRO A 67 -11.41 -20.59 10.45
N GLY A 68 -12.09 -19.82 9.59
CA GLY A 68 -12.64 -18.50 9.94
C GLY A 68 -11.65 -17.33 9.86
N GLU A 69 -10.39 -17.62 9.57
CA GLU A 69 -9.37 -16.61 9.34
C GLU A 69 -9.22 -16.34 7.85
N THR A 70 -9.11 -15.06 7.49
CA THR A 70 -8.87 -14.63 6.11
C THR A 70 -7.57 -13.83 6.04
N ARG A 71 -6.87 -13.98 4.92
CA ARG A 71 -5.70 -13.18 4.55
C ARG A 71 -6.00 -12.39 3.29
N ALA A 72 -5.52 -11.16 3.28
CA ALA A 72 -5.64 -10.25 2.16
C ALA A 72 -4.34 -10.21 1.36
N TRP A 73 -4.49 -10.24 0.04
CA TRP A 73 -3.42 -10.09 -0.93
C TRP A 73 -3.85 -9.09 -1.99
N GLN A 74 -3.10 -8.00 -2.14
CA GLN A 74 -3.35 -7.00 -3.18
C GLN A 74 -2.51 -7.29 -4.41
N VAL A 75 -3.13 -7.20 -5.59
CA VAL A 75 -2.45 -7.21 -6.88
C VAL A 75 -2.92 -6.04 -7.71
N GLN A 76 -2.00 -5.17 -8.12
CA GLN A 76 -2.27 -4.04 -9.01
C GLN A 76 -1.81 -4.36 -10.43
N ALA A 77 -2.65 -4.01 -11.40
CA ALA A 77 -2.34 -4.07 -12.81
C ALA A 77 -2.27 -2.65 -13.39
N ARG A 78 -1.19 -2.35 -14.11
CA ARG A 78 -0.98 -1.07 -14.81
C ARG A 78 -0.50 -1.30 -16.24
N LEU A 79 -0.83 -0.38 -17.13
CA LEU A 79 -0.50 -0.46 -18.55
C LEU A 79 0.64 0.51 -18.86
N GLU A 80 1.66 0.03 -19.56
CA GLU A 80 2.75 0.82 -20.13
C GLU A 80 2.64 0.82 -21.67
N ASP A 81 3.09 1.89 -22.31
CA ASP A 81 3.18 2.00 -23.78
C ASP A 81 1.89 1.69 -24.57
N ALA A 82 0.72 1.79 -23.95
CA ALA A 82 -0.60 1.67 -24.58
C ALA A 82 -1.60 2.58 -23.85
N SER A 83 -2.71 2.96 -24.49
CA SER A 83 -3.71 3.84 -23.88
C SER A 83 -4.74 3.07 -23.07
N THR A 84 -5.26 1.98 -23.62
CA THR A 84 -6.27 1.15 -22.98
C THR A 84 -6.02 -0.33 -23.25
N ALA A 85 -6.46 -1.18 -22.32
CA ALA A 85 -6.53 -2.61 -22.53
C ALA A 85 -7.73 -3.25 -21.82
N THR A 86 -8.40 -4.21 -22.45
CA THR A 86 -9.33 -5.08 -21.73
C THR A 86 -8.53 -6.14 -20.97
N LEU A 87 -8.86 -6.33 -19.69
CA LEU A 87 -8.20 -7.28 -18.81
C LEU A 87 -9.05 -8.53 -18.58
N ALA A 88 -8.38 -9.66 -18.55
CA ALA A 88 -8.94 -10.97 -18.23
C ALA A 88 -8.17 -11.58 -17.06
N LEU A 89 -8.92 -12.15 -16.10
CA LEU A 89 -8.39 -12.89 -14.96
C LEU A 89 -8.65 -14.38 -15.12
N GLU A 90 -7.63 -15.19 -14.84
CA GLU A 90 -7.75 -16.61 -14.57
C GLU A 90 -7.17 -16.94 -13.18
N LEU A 91 -7.71 -17.97 -12.55
CA LEU A 91 -7.26 -18.50 -11.27
C LEU A 91 -6.58 -19.86 -11.48
N ARG A 92 -5.53 -20.12 -10.70
CA ARG A 92 -4.91 -21.45 -10.59
C ARG A 92 -4.86 -21.85 -9.13
N LYS A 93 -5.27 -23.08 -8.82
CA LYS A 93 -5.17 -23.62 -7.47
C LYS A 93 -4.81 -25.10 -7.48
N ASP A 94 -3.86 -25.50 -6.65
CA ASP A 94 -3.44 -26.90 -6.49
C ASP A 94 -3.02 -27.17 -5.03
N GLY A 95 -2.94 -28.45 -4.67
CA GLY A 95 -2.52 -28.92 -3.35
C GLY A 95 -3.63 -29.44 -2.45
N ASP A 96 -3.23 -30.12 -1.38
CA ASP A 96 -4.14 -30.87 -0.50
C ASP A 96 -5.11 -29.96 0.26
N LEU A 97 -4.68 -28.76 0.68
CA LEU A 97 -5.55 -27.79 1.36
C LEU A 97 -6.63 -27.27 0.40
N VAL A 98 -6.29 -27.11 -0.88
CA VAL A 98 -7.21 -26.62 -1.92
C VAL A 98 -8.25 -27.68 -2.30
N ALA A 99 -7.83 -28.95 -2.33
CA ALA A 99 -8.69 -30.08 -2.71
C ALA A 99 -9.56 -30.59 -1.54
N HIS A 100 -9.22 -30.22 -0.30
CA HIS A 100 -9.99 -30.64 0.86
C HIS A 100 -11.43 -30.07 0.81
N PRO A 101 -12.50 -30.84 1.06
CA PRO A 101 -13.88 -30.35 0.91
C PRO A 101 -14.23 -29.11 1.73
N ARG A 102 -13.58 -28.93 2.88
CA ARG A 102 -13.67 -27.74 3.76
C ARG A 102 -12.40 -26.89 3.71
N GLY A 103 -11.72 -26.94 2.57
CA GLY A 103 -10.39 -26.41 2.36
C GLY A 103 -10.41 -24.92 2.03
N LEU A 104 -9.53 -24.54 1.10
CA LEU A 104 -9.33 -23.14 0.73
C LEU A 104 -10.51 -22.54 -0.03
N GLU A 105 -10.97 -21.39 0.44
CA GLU A 105 -11.86 -20.47 -0.27
C GLU A 105 -11.08 -19.22 -0.70
N ILE A 106 -11.30 -18.79 -1.95
CA ILE A 106 -10.62 -17.65 -2.55
C ILE A 106 -11.66 -16.68 -3.08
N GLY A 107 -11.69 -15.46 -2.56
CA GLY A 107 -12.49 -14.36 -3.09
C GLY A 107 -11.63 -13.40 -3.91
N VAL A 108 -12.16 -12.87 -5.00
CA VAL A 108 -11.50 -11.80 -5.77
C VAL A 108 -12.46 -10.65 -5.99
N GLN A 109 -11.99 -9.44 -5.68
CA GLN A 109 -12.71 -8.19 -5.90
C GLN A 109 -11.80 -7.19 -6.62
N SER A 110 -12.39 -6.32 -7.44
CA SER A 110 -11.68 -5.22 -8.09
C SER A 110 -12.07 -3.87 -7.50
N CYS A 111 -11.11 -2.96 -7.48
CA CYS A 111 -11.27 -1.56 -7.12
C CYS A 111 -10.56 -0.70 -8.18
N ALA A 112 -11.14 0.47 -8.48
CA ALA A 112 -10.52 1.46 -9.37
C ALA A 112 -9.35 2.20 -8.70
N GLU A 113 -9.21 2.06 -7.39
CA GLU A 113 -8.16 2.68 -6.58
C GLU A 113 -7.41 1.58 -5.80
N GLU A 114 -6.25 1.92 -5.26
CA GLU A 114 -5.53 1.04 -4.33
C GLU A 114 -6.35 0.80 -3.06
N TRP A 115 -6.30 -0.43 -2.54
CA TRP A 115 -7.00 -0.77 -1.30
C TRP A 115 -6.25 -0.21 -0.10
N THR A 116 -7.01 0.28 0.88
CA THR A 116 -6.47 0.81 2.14
C THR A 116 -6.87 -0.08 3.30
N GLY A 117 -6.23 0.07 4.46
CA GLY A 117 -6.54 -0.73 5.65
C GLY A 117 -6.09 -2.19 5.58
N LEU A 118 -5.25 -2.54 4.60
CA LEU A 118 -4.59 -3.84 4.52
C LEU A 118 -3.60 -4.05 5.68
N PRO A 119 -3.41 -5.30 6.14
CA PRO A 119 -4.13 -6.52 5.74
C PRO A 119 -5.45 -6.74 6.51
N ASP A 120 -5.73 -5.94 7.54
CA ASP A 120 -6.75 -6.25 8.57
C ASP A 120 -8.19 -5.93 8.14
N ALA A 121 -8.40 -4.78 7.51
CA ALA A 121 -9.70 -4.28 7.10
C ALA A 121 -9.61 -3.58 5.74
N PRO A 122 -9.51 -4.34 4.64
CA PRO A 122 -9.39 -3.78 3.30
C PRO A 122 -10.61 -2.90 2.94
N VAL A 123 -10.35 -1.69 2.46
CA VAL A 123 -11.36 -0.73 2.03
C VAL A 123 -11.04 -0.21 0.64
N CYS A 124 -12.05 -0.31 -0.24
CA CYS A 124 -12.07 0.35 -1.53
C CYS A 124 -12.96 1.61 -1.43
N ALA A 125 -12.37 2.80 -1.52
CA ALA A 125 -13.07 4.07 -1.33
C ALA A 125 -14.16 4.32 -2.39
N SER A 126 -13.90 3.89 -3.63
CA SER A 126 -14.83 3.99 -4.76
C SER A 126 -15.90 2.90 -4.79
N GLY A 127 -15.78 1.89 -3.92
CA GLY A 127 -16.68 0.74 -3.86
C GLY A 127 -16.10 -0.48 -4.57
N ALA A 128 -16.03 -1.60 -3.85
CA ALA A 128 -15.52 -2.86 -4.37
C ALA A 128 -16.53 -3.53 -5.32
N ALA A 129 -16.05 -4.02 -6.47
CA ALA A 129 -16.82 -4.86 -7.37
C ALA A 129 -16.41 -6.34 -7.22
N PRO A 130 -17.33 -7.27 -6.98
CA PRO A 130 -17.01 -8.70 -6.94
C PRO A 130 -16.63 -9.20 -8.34
N VAL A 131 -15.54 -9.98 -8.42
CA VAL A 131 -15.11 -10.62 -9.67
C VAL A 131 -15.49 -12.09 -9.66
N THR A 132 -15.03 -12.84 -8.64
CA THR A 132 -15.29 -14.28 -8.53
C THR A 132 -15.07 -14.80 -7.12
N VAL A 133 -15.59 -15.98 -6.84
CA VAL A 133 -15.30 -16.79 -5.65
C VAL A 133 -14.97 -18.20 -6.13
N ALA A 134 -13.84 -18.74 -5.69
CA ALA A 134 -13.44 -20.12 -5.93
C ALA A 134 -13.50 -20.91 -4.62
N SER A 135 -14.21 -22.02 -4.67
CA SER A 135 -14.39 -22.97 -3.57
C SER A 135 -13.49 -24.20 -3.77
N PRO A 136 -13.41 -25.10 -2.78
CA PRO A 136 -12.76 -26.40 -2.98
C PRO A 136 -13.37 -27.24 -4.11
N THR A 137 -14.65 -27.05 -4.42
CA THR A 137 -15.34 -27.84 -5.47
C THR A 137 -14.98 -27.42 -6.89
N ASP A 138 -14.40 -26.24 -7.07
CA ASP A 138 -13.98 -25.74 -8.38
C ASP A 138 -12.63 -26.37 -8.77
N ASP A 139 -12.54 -27.09 -9.90
CA ASP A 139 -11.26 -27.65 -10.34
C ASP A 139 -10.52 -26.67 -11.26
N TYR A 140 -9.65 -25.83 -10.67
CA TYR A 140 -8.78 -24.90 -11.40
C TYR A 140 -7.31 -25.32 -11.38
N ARG A 141 -7.04 -26.63 -11.32
CA ARG A 141 -5.67 -27.14 -11.35
C ARG A 141 -4.97 -26.83 -12.66
N PHE A 142 -5.67 -27.04 -13.79
CA PHE A 142 -5.12 -26.89 -15.13
C PHE A 142 -5.73 -25.74 -15.94
N SER A 143 -6.92 -25.28 -15.59
CA SER A 143 -7.63 -24.17 -16.25
C SER A 143 -8.75 -23.66 -15.37
N SER A 144 -9.00 -22.35 -15.36
CA SER A 144 -10.23 -21.76 -14.81
C SER A 144 -11.08 -21.17 -15.92
N PRO A 145 -12.34 -20.78 -15.64
CA PRO A 145 -13.02 -19.77 -16.41
C PRO A 145 -12.18 -18.49 -16.51
N THR A 146 -12.40 -17.74 -17.58
CA THR A 146 -11.89 -16.38 -17.72
C THR A 146 -12.93 -15.42 -17.13
N PHE A 147 -12.48 -14.53 -16.25
CA PHE A 147 -13.31 -13.51 -15.63
C PHE A 147 -12.92 -12.14 -16.21
N ASP A 148 -13.90 -11.45 -16.78
CA ASP A 148 -13.69 -10.11 -17.33
C ASP A 148 -13.48 -9.12 -16.18
N LEU A 149 -12.48 -8.26 -16.34
CA LEU A 149 -12.21 -7.14 -15.44
C LEU A 149 -12.58 -5.82 -16.14
N PRO A 150 -12.72 -4.72 -15.39
CA PRO A 150 -12.84 -3.40 -15.98
C PRO A 150 -11.70 -3.12 -16.98
N ASP A 151 -12.00 -2.34 -18.01
CA ASP A 151 -10.97 -1.86 -18.94
C ASP A 151 -9.90 -1.07 -18.17
N LEU A 152 -8.64 -1.33 -18.49
CA LEU A 152 -7.48 -0.71 -17.91
C LEU A 152 -7.04 0.45 -18.79
N ALA A 153 -7.04 1.68 -18.25
CA ALA A 153 -6.45 2.83 -18.93
C ALA A 153 -5.03 3.10 -18.39
N ALA A 154 -4.16 3.64 -19.24
CA ALA A 154 -2.75 3.91 -18.89
C ALA A 154 -2.57 4.77 -17.62
N ALA A 155 -3.50 5.69 -17.39
CA ALA A 155 -3.47 6.60 -16.23
C ALA A 155 -4.23 6.07 -15.00
N GLU A 156 -4.94 4.94 -15.14
CA GLU A 156 -5.87 4.44 -14.13
C GLU A 156 -5.59 2.95 -13.89
N PRO A 157 -4.68 2.61 -12.95
CA PRO A 157 -4.42 1.21 -12.63
C PRO A 157 -5.65 0.55 -12.00
N VAL A 158 -5.80 -0.75 -12.22
CA VAL A 158 -6.84 -1.55 -11.54
C VAL A 158 -6.20 -2.30 -10.39
N SER A 159 -6.81 -2.23 -9.20
CA SER A 159 -6.34 -2.95 -8.02
C SER A 159 -7.29 -4.09 -7.65
N LEU A 160 -6.76 -5.30 -7.59
CA LEU A 160 -7.46 -6.49 -7.14
C LEU A 160 -7.15 -6.76 -5.68
N LEU A 161 -8.18 -7.11 -4.92
CA LEU A 161 -8.05 -7.73 -3.61
C LEU A 161 -8.39 -9.21 -3.75
N VAL A 162 -7.45 -10.05 -3.37
CA VAL A 162 -7.65 -11.48 -3.21
C VAL A 162 -7.73 -11.79 -1.73
N THR A 163 -8.83 -12.39 -1.32
CA THR A 163 -9.03 -12.91 0.03
C THR A 163 -8.87 -14.41 0.01
N ILE A 164 -8.04 -14.92 0.92
CA ILE A 164 -7.73 -16.34 1.02
C ILE A 164 -8.07 -16.78 2.45
N GLY A 165 -8.92 -17.79 2.58
CA GLY A 165 -9.35 -18.28 3.89
C GLY A 165 -9.73 -19.75 3.86
N VAL A 166 -9.89 -20.33 5.04
CA VAL A 166 -10.52 -21.64 5.22
C VAL A 166 -11.92 -21.40 5.76
N GLU A 167 -12.88 -22.21 5.32
CA GLU A 167 -14.31 -22.13 5.66
C GLU A 167 -14.55 -21.71 7.12
N ASP A 168 -15.42 -20.72 7.32
CA ASP A 168 -15.79 -20.21 8.65
C ASP A 168 -16.97 -20.99 9.25
N SER A 169 -16.74 -22.24 9.64
CA SER A 169 -17.75 -23.09 10.27
C SER A 169 -17.24 -23.85 11.49
N ASP A 170 -18.16 -24.25 12.38
CA ASP A 170 -17.81 -25.07 13.54
C ASP A 170 -17.30 -26.45 13.09
N GLU A 171 -17.81 -26.96 11.97
CA GLU A 171 -17.37 -28.19 11.34
C GLU A 171 -15.92 -28.08 10.84
N ALA A 172 -15.55 -26.98 10.18
CA ALA A 172 -14.18 -26.75 9.75
C ALA A 172 -13.22 -26.59 10.95
N ARG A 173 -13.63 -25.87 12.00
CA ARG A 173 -12.83 -25.74 13.24
C ARG A 173 -12.63 -27.06 13.98
N ALA A 174 -13.61 -27.97 13.92
CA ALA A 174 -13.51 -29.30 14.53
C ALA A 174 -12.74 -30.31 13.67
N ASP A 175 -12.46 -29.98 12.40
CA ASP A 175 -11.85 -30.90 11.45
C ASP A 175 -10.33 -30.93 11.54
N THR A 176 -9.82 -31.90 12.29
CA THR A 176 -8.37 -32.11 12.44
C THR A 176 -7.65 -32.52 11.16
N THR A 177 -8.36 -32.94 10.10
CA THR A 177 -7.72 -33.35 8.84
C THR A 177 -7.20 -32.17 8.01
N LEU A 178 -7.64 -30.95 8.33
CA LEU A 178 -7.12 -29.71 7.74
C LEU A 178 -5.69 -29.36 8.21
N MET A 179 -5.23 -29.96 9.31
CA MET A 179 -3.98 -29.58 9.95
C MET A 179 -2.76 -30.02 9.12
N GLY A 180 -1.89 -29.06 8.80
CA GLY A 180 -0.64 -29.31 8.07
C GLY A 180 -0.81 -29.48 6.55
N LEU A 181 -2.02 -29.30 6.03
CA LEU A 181 -2.25 -29.25 4.59
C LEU A 181 -1.67 -27.97 3.99
N THR A 182 -1.24 -28.05 2.74
CA THR A 182 -0.68 -26.93 1.98
C THR A 182 -1.34 -26.85 0.61
N GLY A 183 -1.25 -25.69 -0.01
CA GLY A 183 -1.73 -25.47 -1.37
C GLY A 183 -1.18 -24.19 -1.95
N ASP A 184 -1.24 -24.10 -3.27
CA ASP A 184 -0.75 -22.98 -4.05
C ASP A 184 -1.93 -22.29 -4.74
N VAL A 185 -1.88 -20.97 -4.79
CA VAL A 185 -2.83 -20.13 -5.52
C VAL A 185 -2.05 -19.20 -6.44
N GLY A 186 -2.47 -19.13 -7.70
CA GLY A 186 -1.92 -18.22 -8.70
C GLY A 186 -3.03 -17.42 -9.36
N LEU A 187 -2.72 -16.16 -9.68
CA LEU A 187 -3.52 -15.33 -10.57
C LEU A 187 -2.79 -15.22 -11.90
N VAL A 188 -3.53 -15.34 -12.99
CA VAL A 188 -3.04 -15.03 -14.33
C VAL A 188 -3.85 -13.86 -14.85
N LEU A 189 -3.19 -12.73 -15.08
CA LEU A 189 -3.80 -11.55 -15.70
C LEU A 189 -3.30 -11.43 -17.13
N THR A 190 -4.24 -11.25 -18.06
CA THR A 190 -3.95 -11.10 -19.49
C THR A 190 -4.61 -9.84 -20.04
N ALA A 191 -3.85 -9.03 -20.77
CA ALA A 191 -4.40 -7.95 -21.60
C ALA A 191 -4.85 -8.55 -22.95
N VAL A 192 -6.16 -8.56 -23.22
CA VAL A 192 -6.74 -9.28 -24.38
C VAL A 192 -6.97 -8.40 -25.62
N ALA A 193 -7.22 -7.11 -25.42
CA ALA A 193 -7.38 -6.13 -26.49
C ALA A 193 -6.64 -4.87 -26.08
N ILE A 194 -5.61 -4.46 -26.83
CA ILE A 194 -4.76 -3.30 -26.52
C ILE A 194 -4.96 -2.25 -27.60
N ASP A 195 -5.25 -1.01 -27.19
CA ASP A 195 -5.20 0.15 -28.08
C ASP A 195 -3.77 0.73 -28.11
N ASP A 196 -3.15 0.66 -29.29
CA ASP A 196 -1.78 1.09 -29.55
C ASP A 196 -1.59 2.61 -29.63
N THR A 197 -2.63 3.40 -29.34
CA THR A 197 -2.48 4.85 -29.21
C THR A 197 -1.64 5.17 -27.98
N VAL A 198 -0.33 5.30 -28.17
CA VAL A 198 0.59 5.71 -27.09
C VAL A 198 0.17 7.11 -26.61
N PRO A 199 -0.20 7.29 -25.34
CA PRO A 199 -0.51 8.60 -24.81
C PRO A 199 0.70 9.53 -24.99
N PRO A 200 0.51 10.81 -25.34
CA PRO A 200 1.63 11.74 -25.44
C PRO A 200 2.34 11.79 -24.09
N GLN A 201 3.57 11.28 -24.01
CA GLN A 201 4.37 11.43 -22.81
C GLN A 201 4.52 12.92 -22.51
N PRO A 202 4.39 13.37 -21.24
CA PRO A 202 4.70 14.75 -20.87
C PRO A 202 6.15 15.04 -21.24
N GLN A 203 6.38 15.63 -22.42
CA GLN A 203 7.71 16.04 -22.83
C GLN A 203 8.11 17.17 -21.88
N PRO A 204 9.24 17.04 -21.15
CA PRO A 204 9.82 18.17 -20.46
C PRO A 204 9.95 19.32 -21.47
N PRO A 205 9.59 20.57 -21.11
CA PRO A 205 9.71 21.69 -22.03
C PRO A 205 11.10 21.68 -22.66
N ALA A 206 11.13 21.64 -23.99
CA ALA A 206 12.37 21.56 -24.75
C ALA A 206 13.32 22.67 -24.27
N ALA A 207 14.51 22.28 -23.81
CA ALA A 207 15.51 23.23 -23.40
C ALA A 207 15.79 24.19 -24.58
N PRO A 208 15.82 25.51 -24.36
CA PRO A 208 16.15 26.46 -25.41
C PRO A 208 17.54 26.11 -25.98
N ALA A 209 17.66 26.17 -27.31
CA ALA A 209 18.90 25.88 -28.02
C ALA A 209 20.09 26.64 -27.41
N PRO A 210 21.27 26.03 -27.27
CA PRO A 210 22.41 26.66 -26.62
C PRO A 210 22.94 27.78 -27.52
N GLY A 211 22.55 29.01 -27.18
CA GLY A 211 22.98 30.20 -27.91
C GLY A 211 22.54 31.46 -27.22
N SER A 212 23.49 32.11 -26.53
CA SER A 212 23.44 33.45 -25.94
C SER A 212 22.61 33.67 -24.67
N GLY A 213 23.27 33.66 -23.50
CA GLY A 213 22.82 34.43 -22.34
C GLY A 213 23.17 33.85 -20.96
N LEU A 214 24.36 34.20 -20.43
CA LEU A 214 24.81 34.17 -19.03
C LEU A 214 24.77 32.83 -18.24
N PRO A 215 25.72 32.58 -17.31
CA PRO A 215 25.75 31.35 -16.53
C PRO A 215 24.68 31.40 -15.42
N GLY A 216 23.51 30.84 -15.71
CA GLY A 216 22.49 30.50 -14.71
C GLY A 216 22.87 29.19 -14.01
N LEU A 217 22.91 29.21 -12.68
CA LEU A 217 23.13 28.04 -11.84
C LEU A 217 22.03 26.98 -12.09
N PRO A 218 22.33 25.68 -11.97
CA PRO A 218 21.35 24.62 -12.16
C PRO A 218 20.20 24.76 -11.15
N ALA A 219 18.97 24.81 -11.65
CA ALA A 219 17.76 24.73 -10.84
C ALA A 219 17.58 23.27 -10.37
N THR A 220 18.15 22.94 -9.20
CA THR A 220 17.74 21.75 -8.46
C THR A 220 16.31 22.01 -7.96
N GLY A 221 15.32 21.35 -8.57
CA GLY A 221 13.95 21.28 -8.05
C GLY A 221 13.95 20.50 -6.73
N GLY A 222 14.32 21.18 -5.65
CA GLY A 222 14.19 20.67 -4.29
C GLY A 222 12.74 20.84 -3.87
N ASP A 223 12.09 19.73 -3.59
CA ASP A 223 10.72 19.70 -3.07
C ASP A 223 10.63 20.56 -1.80
N LEU A 224 9.97 21.73 -1.91
CA LEU A 224 9.86 22.70 -0.82
C LEU A 224 9.11 22.11 0.38
N SER A 225 8.33 21.05 0.16
CA SER A 225 7.63 20.31 1.21
C SER A 225 8.61 19.45 2.04
N ALA A 226 9.58 18.79 1.40
CA ALA A 226 10.63 18.05 2.08
C ALA A 226 11.55 19.00 2.88
N LEU A 227 11.81 20.18 2.33
CA LEU A 227 12.62 21.21 2.99
C LEU A 227 11.89 21.80 4.21
N ALA A 228 10.57 22.00 4.12
CA ALA A 228 9.74 22.41 5.25
C ALA A 228 9.69 21.35 6.36
N ALA A 229 9.61 20.06 6.01
CA ALA A 229 9.64 18.95 6.97
C ALA A 229 10.98 18.86 7.71
N VAL A 230 12.10 19.01 6.99
CA VAL A 230 13.45 19.03 7.58
C VAL A 230 13.63 20.25 8.49
N LEU A 231 13.16 21.43 8.08
CA LEU A 231 13.22 22.64 8.91
C LEU A 231 12.35 22.53 10.18
N ALA A 232 11.19 21.89 10.10
CA ALA A 232 10.32 21.64 11.25
C ALA A 232 10.99 20.69 12.26
N LEU A 233 11.63 19.62 11.79
CA LEU A 233 12.41 18.71 12.64
C LEU A 233 13.61 19.42 13.30
N ALA A 234 14.37 20.21 12.53
CA ALA A 234 15.50 20.97 13.04
C ALA A 234 15.07 22.01 14.11
N GLY A 235 13.94 22.69 13.90
CA GLY A 235 13.36 23.61 14.86
C GLY A 235 12.96 22.93 16.17
N GLY A 236 12.36 21.73 16.10
CA GLY A 236 12.00 20.93 17.27
C GLY A 236 13.21 20.53 18.12
N PHE A 237 14.29 20.06 17.48
CA PHE A 237 15.53 19.69 18.20
C PHE A 237 16.25 20.89 18.81
N LEU A 238 16.26 22.04 18.15
CA LEU A 238 16.85 23.27 18.69
C LEU A 238 16.08 23.79 19.92
N ALA A 239 14.75 23.74 19.89
CA ALA A 239 13.92 24.12 21.03
C ALA A 239 14.12 23.17 22.22
N ALA A 240 14.17 21.85 21.98
CA ALA A 240 14.44 20.86 23.02
C ALA A 240 15.85 21.03 23.63
N GLY A 241 16.85 21.28 22.78
CA GLY A 241 18.23 21.55 23.21
C GLY A 241 18.35 22.80 24.08
N LEU A 242 17.63 23.88 23.73
CA LEU A 242 17.62 25.11 24.52
C LEU A 242 16.93 24.91 25.88
N ALA A 243 15.82 24.19 25.91
CA ALA A 243 15.10 23.85 27.15
C ALA A 243 15.98 23.03 28.11
N LEU A 244 16.69 22.01 27.59
CA LEU A 244 17.64 21.21 28.38
C LEU A 244 18.83 22.03 28.92
N ARG A 245 19.31 23.00 28.14
CA ARG A 245 20.44 23.86 28.53
C ARG A 245 20.05 24.85 29.63
N LEU A 246 18.83 25.39 29.56
CA LEU A 246 18.28 26.27 30.59
C LEU A 246 18.01 25.48 31.88
N HIS A 247 17.44 24.28 31.78
CA HIS A 247 17.19 23.43 32.94
C HIS A 247 18.48 22.99 33.66
N ARG A 248 19.55 22.69 32.91
CA ARG A 248 20.86 22.36 33.48
C ARG A 248 21.57 23.55 34.15
N ARG A 249 21.27 24.79 33.73
CA ARG A 249 21.83 26.00 34.37
C ARG A 249 21.13 26.30 35.69
N GLU A 250 19.83 26.06 35.77
CA GLU A 250 19.05 26.20 37.01
C GLU A 250 19.41 25.15 38.06
N ALA A 251 19.78 23.92 37.65
CA ALA A 251 20.19 22.87 38.58
C ALA A 251 21.62 23.05 39.17
N ARG A 252 22.40 24.02 38.69
CA ARG A 252 23.78 24.31 39.14
C ARG A 252 23.93 25.64 39.88
N ALA A 253 22.85 26.40 40.03
CA ALA A 253 22.79 27.65 40.80
C ALA A 253 22.07 27.40 42.13
#